data_AF-A0A2E7DBW0-F1
#
_entry.id   AF-A0A2E7DBW0-F1
#
_cell.length_a   1.000
_cell.length_b   1.000
_cell.length_c   1.000
_cell.angle_alpha   90.00
_cell.angle_beta   90.00
_cell.angle_gamma   90.00
#
_symmetry.space_group_name_H-M   'P 1'
#
loop_
_entity.id
_entity.type
_entity.pdbx_description
1 polymer ?
#
loop_
_entity_poly.entity_id
_entity_poly.type
_entity_poly.pdbx_seq_one_letter_code
_entity_poly.pdbx_strand_id
1 'polypeptide(L)' 'MLVLSRKPGERILIGDEVSVTIVRIGPNTVRLGIDAPRNMNIVREELCVEVPITGLDDTDHPTSGPNRPR' A
#
# COMPACT_ATOMS: atom_id res chain seq x y z
N MET A 1 4.50 17.70 -7.55
CA MET A 1 5.70 17.03 -8.10
C MET A 1 6.93 17.66 -7.48
N LEU A 2 7.76 16.89 -6.77
CA LEU A 2 9.03 17.34 -6.20
C LEU A 2 10.16 16.63 -6.94
N VAL A 3 11.10 17.39 -7.52
CA VAL A 3 12.20 16.84 -8.31
C VAL A 3 13.49 16.92 -7.51
N LEU A 4 14.07 15.76 -7.21
CA LEU A 4 15.33 15.66 -6.46
C LEU A 4 16.34 14.89 -7.30
N SER A 5 17.48 15.53 -7.59
CA SER A 5 18.64 14.84 -8.16
C SER A 5 19.48 14.30 -7.01
N ARG A 6 19.67 12.98 -7.01
CA ARG A 6 20.41 12.25 -5.98
C ARG A 6 21.40 11.29 -6.62
N LYS A 7 22.50 11.01 -5.93
CA LYS A 7 23.53 10.05 -6.36
C LYS A 7 23.19 8.63 -5.86
N PRO A 8 23.76 7.58 -6.48
CA PRO A 8 23.62 6.22 -5.95
C PRO A 8 24.18 6.16 -4.52
N GLY A 9 23.41 5.53 -3.62
CA GLY A 9 23.70 5.46 -2.19
C GLY A 9 22.97 6.50 -1.33
N GLU A 10 22.36 7.52 -1.95
CA GLU A 10 21.54 8.48 -1.22
C GLU A 10 20.13 7.94 -0.94
N ARG A 11 19.54 8.46 0.14
CA ARG A 11 18.20 8.07 0.62
C ARG A 11 17.30 9.29 0.66
N ILE A 12 16.04 9.09 0.32
CA ILE A 12 14.98 10.08 0.34
C ILE A 12 13.96 9.57 1.36
N LEU A 13 13.64 10.40 2.35
CA LEU A 13 12.59 10.08 3.32
C LEU A 13 11.29 10.75 2.85
N ILE A 14 10.18 9.99 2.88
CA ILE A 14 8.85 10.46 2.51
C ILE A 14 7.93 10.23 3.72
N GLY A 15 7.42 11.32 4.30
CA GLY A 15 6.72 11.26 5.58
C GLY A 15 7.68 10.88 6.71
N ASP A 16 7.28 9.96 7.59
CA ASP A 16 8.09 9.45 8.70
C ASP A 16 8.43 7.96 8.58
N GLU A 17 7.72 7.23 7.71
CA GLU A 17 7.79 5.77 7.66
C GLU A 17 8.34 5.21 6.34
N VAL A 18 8.44 6.03 5.28
CA VAL A 18 8.90 5.56 3.96
C VAL A 18 10.30 6.08 3.68
N SER A 19 11.23 5.19 3.35
CA SER A 19 12.57 5.54 2.90
C SER A 19 12.89 4.93 1.54
N VAL A 20 13.24 5.78 0.58
CA VAL A 20 13.59 5.41 -0.79
C VAL A 20 15.10 5.56 -0.96
N THR A 21 15.80 4.45 -1.15
CA THR A 21 17.24 4.40 -1.37
C THR A 21 17.55 4.19 -2.84
N ILE A 22 18.44 4.99 -3.40
CA ILE A 22 18.89 4.78 -4.78
C ILE A 22 20.02 3.76 -4.75
N VAL A 23 19.70 2.52 -5.11
CA VAL A 23 20.65 1.40 -5.07
C VAL A 23 21.67 1.53 -6.21
N ARG A 24 21.19 1.82 -7.43
CA ARG A 24 22.06 1.98 -8.59
C ARG A 24 21.37 2.75 -9.69
N ILE A 25 22.13 3.61 -10.38
CA ILE A 25 21.68 4.30 -11.58
C ILE A 25 22.39 3.65 -12.76
N GLY A 26 21.63 3.04 -13.67
CA GLY A 26 22.10 2.59 -14.97
C GLY A 26 21.72 3.59 -16.07
N PRO A 27 22.14 3.34 -17.33
CA PRO A 27 21.87 4.26 -18.44
C PRO A 27 20.39 4.37 -18.81
N ASN A 28 19.60 3.32 -18.59
CA ASN A 28 18.17 3.28 -18.95
C ASN A 28 17.27 2.75 -17.82
N THR A 29 17.85 2.44 -16.66
CA THR A 29 17.13 1.80 -15.56
C THR A 29 17.73 2.23 -14.24
N VAL A 30 16.86 2.53 -13.28
CA VAL A 30 17.26 2.89 -11.92
C VAL A 30 16.78 1.80 -10.98
N ARG A 31 17.67 1.32 -10.13
CA ARG A 31 17.31 0.44 -9.01
C ARG A 31 17.03 1.30 -7.79
N LEU A 32 15.77 1.27 -7.37
CA LEU A 32 15.30 1.93 -6.16
C LEU A 32 14.99 0.84 -5.14
N GLY A 33 15.54 0.97 -3.94
CA GLY A 33 15.10 0.22 -2.77
C GLY A 33 14.07 1.05 -2.05
N ILE A 34 12.87 0.50 -1.84
CA ILE A 34 11.80 1.20 -1.14
C ILE A 34 11.59 0.41 0.16
N ASP A 35 11.77 1.09 1.28
CA ASP A 35 11.51 0.57 2.61
C ASP A 35 10.28 1.32 3.13
N ALA A 36 9.22 0.58 3.42
CA ALA A 36 7.97 1.11 3.95
C ALA A 36 7.38 0.12 4.96
N PRO A 37 6.59 0.60 5.93
CA PRO A 37 5.94 -0.24 6.92
C PRO A 37 4.92 -1.17 6.26
N ARG A 38 4.60 -2.28 6.95
CA ARG A 38 3.63 -3.29 6.47
C ARG A 38 2.21 -2.76 6.25
N ASN A 39 1.90 -1.58 6.79
CA ASN A 39 0.63 -0.89 6.57
C ASN A 39 0.54 -0.23 5.18
N MET A 40 1.65 -0.13 4.44
CA MET A 40 1.72 0.51 3.13
C MET A 40 2.17 -0.50 2.08
N ASN A 41 1.24 -0.94 1.23
CA ASN A 41 1.55 -1.84 0.13
C ASN A 41 2.31 -1.09 -0.97
N ILE A 42 3.56 -1.50 -1.21
CA ILE A 42 4.35 -1.03 -2.35
C ILE A 42 4.05 -1.94 -3.54
N VAL A 43 3.28 -1.44 -4.50
CA VAL A 43 3.00 -2.13 -5.76
C VAL A 43 3.58 -1.32 -6.92
N ARG A 44 3.93 -2.01 -8.01
CA ARG A 44 4.22 -1.31 -9.26
C ARG A 44 2.93 -0.65 -9.74
N GLU A 45 3.03 0.56 -10.28
CA GLU A 45 1.87 1.31 -10.76
C GLU A 45 0.98 0.47 -11.70
N GLU A 46 1.60 -0.36 -12.55
CA GLU A 46 0.94 -1.31 -13.46
C GLU A 46 0.12 -2.43 -12.76
N LEU A 47 0.38 -2.67 -11.47
CA LEU A 47 -0.26 -3.69 -10.63
C LEU A 47 -1.10 -3.06 -9.52
N CYS A 48 -1.29 -1.73 -9.54
CA CYS A 48 -2.19 -1.04 -8.63
C CYS A 48 -3.64 -1.39 -8.97
N VAL A 49 -4.04 -2.62 -8.64
CA VAL A 49 -5.44 -2.95 -8.44
C VAL A 49 -5.81 -2.25 -7.15
N GLU A 50 -6.48 -1.11 -7.31
CA GLU A 50 -7.36 -0.54 -6.31
C GLU A 50 -8.10 -1.73 -5.69
N VAL A 51 -7.69 -2.16 -4.50
CA VAL A 51 -8.48 -3.13 -3.75
C VAL A 51 -9.57 -2.27 -3.16
N PRO A 52 -10.79 -2.21 -3.73
CA PRO A 52 -11.89 -1.63 -3.00
C PRO A 52 -11.94 -2.43 -1.70
N ILE A 53 -11.81 -1.70 -0.61
CA ILE A 53 -12.17 -2.18 0.71
C ILE A 53 -13.65 -2.54 0.61
N THR A 54 -13.97 -3.76 0.16
CA THR A 54 -15.25 -4.38 0.39
C THR A 54 -15.23 -4.76 1.86
N GLY A 55 -15.56 -3.79 2.69
CA GLY A 55 -15.99 -4.03 4.06
C GLY A 55 -17.17 -4.99 3.99
N LEU A 56 -16.91 -6.18 4.49
CA LEU A 56 -17.89 -7.19 4.81
C LEU A 56 -18.65 -6.66 6.03
N ASP A 57 -19.80 -6.03 5.83
CA ASP A 57 -20.77 -5.82 6.91
C ASP A 57 -21.54 -7.13 7.14
N ASP A 58 -20.81 -8.15 7.61
CA ASP A 58 -21.34 -9.41 8.12
C ASP A 58 -21.09 -9.46 9.64
N THR A 59 -21.89 -8.75 10.44
CA THR A 59 -22.14 -9.07 11.87
C THR A 59 -23.41 -8.33 12.31
N ASP A 60 -24.56 -9.00 12.32
CA ASP A 60 -25.17 -9.64 13.51
C ASP A 60 -26.23 -8.75 14.17
N HIS A 61 -27.51 -9.11 14.01
CA HIS A 61 -28.47 -9.23 15.12
C HIS A 61 -29.84 -9.78 14.66
N PRO A 62 -30.68 -10.32 15.56
CA PRO A 62 -30.57 -11.64 16.17
C PRO A 62 -31.76 -12.53 15.76
N THR A 63 -31.67 -13.81 16.10
CA THR A 63 -32.76 -14.78 16.12
C THR A 63 -34.04 -14.23 16.77
N SER A 64 -35.16 -14.35 16.07
CA SER A 64 -36.50 -14.37 16.67
C SER A 64 -37.38 -15.33 15.87
N GLY A 65 -37.20 -16.62 16.13
CA GLY A 65 -38.38 -17.50 16.21
C GLY A 65 -38.99 -17.36 17.61
N PRO A 66 -40.16 -17.97 17.89
CA PRO A 66 -41.10 -18.61 16.98
C PRO A 66 -42.53 -18.02 17.13
N ASN A 67 -43.38 -18.05 16.10
CA ASN A 67 -44.81 -18.21 16.38
C ASN A 67 -45.63 -18.79 15.22
N ARG A 68 -46.01 -20.06 15.38
CA ARG A 68 -47.15 -20.75 14.75
C ARG A 68 -48.14 -20.94 15.91
N PRO A 69 -49.45 -20.64 15.83
CA PRO A 69 -50.43 -21.26 14.90
C PRO A 69 -51.53 -20.25 14.49
N ARG A 70 -52.61 -20.53 13.73
CA ARG A 70 -53.34 -21.72 13.33
C ARG A 70 -54.12 -21.39 12.05
#